data_AF-A0A0A1FEU6-F1
#
_entry.id   AF-A0A0A1FEU6-F1
#
_cell.length_a   1.000
_cell.length_b   1.000
_cell.length_c   1.000
_cell.angle_alpha   90.00
_cell.angle_beta   90.00
_cell.angle_gamma   90.00
#
_symmetry.space_group_name_H-M   'P 1'
#
loop_
_entity.id
_entity.type
_entity.pdbx_description
1 polymer ?
#
loop_
_entity_poly.entity_id
_entity_poly.type
_entity_poly.pdbx_seq_one_letter_code
_entity_poly.pdbx_strand_id
1 'polypeptide(L)'
;MLKRGFSMVELLVAMAIGAGLMLLTSTLYLSSKAGFRLNDEKLRLQQDGSYAIALIAHNLQQAGFGNLASAGNMPITDFIDPDGAPAHGLRGCKHGFARPLGPGKDFSCSQSAGMASFEVAYRSDDFIDSGSGAGVDCNGAKVEPFAVPLAHPASRLRPSVSIVRNRFFVATRSGAVVNALYCEGNGNNSAQPILTNVEQLQLIYGVAATGDFTPTRFLDASQVAALSDDQHANWKRVISVQLCLQIHGDQMVAAEPQHYVDCDGTARLASDRSLRQVFIRTVTLRNHAAPTLAFLPSS
;
A
#
# COMPACT_ATOMS: atom_id res chain seq x y z
N MET A 1 53.72 -22.58 59.64
CA MET A 1 53.07 -21.50 58.85
C MET A 1 54.12 -20.86 57.94
N LEU A 2 54.36 -21.41 56.75
CA LEU A 2 55.16 -20.70 55.73
C LEU A 2 54.24 -19.73 54.99
N LYS A 3 54.36 -18.43 55.26
CA LYS A 3 53.81 -17.38 54.37
C LYS A 3 54.66 -17.37 53.09
N ARG A 4 54.21 -18.08 52.06
CA ARG A 4 54.70 -17.86 50.69
C ARG A 4 54.08 -16.55 50.19
N GLY A 5 54.90 -15.52 50.06
CA GLY A 5 54.51 -14.28 49.38
C GLY A 5 54.33 -14.55 47.89
N PHE A 6 53.24 -14.07 47.32
CA PHE A 6 53.00 -14.13 45.87
C PHE A 6 54.15 -13.46 45.11
N SER A 7 54.61 -14.10 44.03
CA SER A 7 55.61 -13.51 43.13
C SER A 7 54.98 -12.36 42.34
N MET A 8 55.72 -11.27 42.12
CA MET A 8 55.30 -10.18 41.21
C MET A 8 54.87 -10.71 39.83
N VAL A 9 55.45 -11.84 39.39
CA VAL A 9 55.12 -12.50 38.12
C VAL A 9 53.71 -13.11 38.15
N GLU A 10 53.27 -13.71 39.25
CA GLU A 10 51.92 -14.27 39.36
C GLU A 10 50.84 -13.19 39.26
N LEU A 11 51.10 -12.02 39.86
CA LEU A 11 50.18 -10.88 39.82
C LEU A 11 50.07 -10.28 38.41
N LEU A 12 51.20 -10.19 37.70
CA LEU A 12 51.23 -9.78 36.29
C LEU A 12 50.49 -10.76 35.38
N VAL A 13 50.68 -12.08 35.58
CA VAL A 13 49.98 -13.11 34.80
C VAL A 13 48.48 -13.09 35.07
N ALA A 14 48.07 -12.98 36.34
CA ALA A 14 46.66 -12.87 36.71
C ALA A 14 45.99 -11.64 36.09
N MET A 15 46.67 -10.49 36.13
CA MET A 15 46.17 -9.25 35.51
C MET A 15 46.08 -9.36 34.00
N ALA A 16 47.07 -9.98 33.34
CA ALA A 16 47.06 -10.19 31.90
C ALA A 16 45.90 -11.09 31.46
N ILE A 17 45.66 -12.19 32.18
CA ILE A 17 44.52 -13.10 31.91
C ILE A 17 43.19 -12.38 32.18
N GLY A 18 43.07 -11.65 33.29
CA GLY A 18 41.86 -10.91 33.64
C GLY A 18 41.52 -9.84 32.59
N ALA A 19 42.52 -9.07 32.14
CA ALA A 19 42.35 -8.09 31.07
C ALA A 19 41.93 -8.75 29.75
N GLY A 20 42.55 -9.88 29.39
CA GLY A 20 42.19 -10.64 28.19
C GLY A 20 40.75 -11.15 28.21
N LEU A 21 40.30 -11.68 29.35
CA LEU A 21 38.91 -12.14 29.52
C LEU A 21 37.92 -10.98 29.45
N MET A 22 38.20 -9.84 30.08
CA MET A 22 37.33 -8.66 30.01
C MET A 22 37.20 -8.11 28.59
N LEU A 23 38.30 -8.07 27.82
CA LEU A 23 38.27 -7.66 26.41
C LEU A 23 37.43 -8.63 25.57
N LEU A 24 37.60 -9.93 25.76
CA LEU A 24 36.81 -10.94 25.06
C LEU A 24 35.31 -10.83 25.37
N THR A 25 34.93 -10.75 26.64
CA THR A 25 33.50 -10.64 26.99
C THR A 25 32.88 -9.33 26.51
N SER A 26 33.65 -8.23 26.54
CA SER A 26 33.20 -6.94 26.03
C SER A 26 32.94 -6.97 24.53
N THR A 27 33.84 -7.58 23.74
CA THR A 27 33.66 -7.69 22.28
C THR A 27 32.48 -8.59 21.92
N LEU A 28 32.31 -9.72 22.62
CA LEU A 28 31.15 -10.59 22.46
C LEU A 28 29.84 -9.87 22.78
N TYR A 29 29.82 -9.11 23.88
CA TYR A 29 28.64 -8.34 24.28
C TYR A 29 28.29 -7.25 23.25
N LEU A 30 29.28 -6.52 22.74
CA LEU A 30 29.05 -5.49 21.71
C LEU A 30 28.57 -6.08 20.39
N SER A 31 29.16 -7.19 19.95
CA SER A 31 28.72 -7.91 18.74
C SER A 31 27.29 -8.42 18.89
N SER A 32 26.98 -9.02 20.04
CA SER A 32 25.64 -9.49 20.37
C SER A 32 24.62 -8.34 20.34
N LYS A 33 24.93 -7.21 20.99
CA LYS A 33 24.09 -6.00 21.00
C LYS A 33 23.87 -5.43 19.58
N ALA A 34 24.91 -5.39 18.75
CA ALA A 34 24.79 -4.94 17.37
C ALA A 34 23.88 -5.88 16.55
N GLY A 35 24.07 -7.20 16.70
CA GLY A 35 23.22 -8.21 16.07
C GLY A 35 21.75 -8.12 16.51
N PHE A 36 21.49 -7.88 17.79
CA PHE A 36 20.13 -7.67 18.31
C PHE A 36 19.47 -6.45 17.69
N ARG A 37 20.16 -5.31 17.59
CA ARG A 37 19.61 -4.09 16.97
C ARG A 37 19.30 -4.28 15.50
N LEU A 38 20.18 -4.97 14.77
CA LEU A 38 19.97 -5.28 13.36
C LEU A 38 18.75 -6.19 13.16
N ASN A 39 18.59 -7.21 14.00
CA ASN A 39 17.44 -8.10 13.93
C ASN A 39 16.13 -7.40 14.33
N ASP A 40 16.13 -6.58 15.38
CA ASP A 40 14.95 -5.81 15.79
C ASP A 40 14.50 -4.85 14.69
N GLU A 41 15.42 -4.10 14.09
CA GLU A 41 15.11 -3.17 12.99
C GLU A 41 14.56 -3.92 11.77
N LYS A 42 15.16 -5.06 11.42
CA LYS A 42 14.68 -5.90 10.31
C LYS A 42 13.25 -6.39 10.55
N LEU A 43 12.93 -6.81 11.78
CA LEU A 43 11.60 -7.29 12.13
C LEU A 43 10.56 -6.17 12.06
N ARG A 44 10.89 -4.96 12.54
CA ARG A 44 10.02 -3.79 12.42
C ARG A 44 9.77 -3.43 10.97
N LEU A 45 10.83 -3.31 10.17
CA LEU A 45 10.73 -3.00 8.74
C LEU A 45 9.87 -4.04 8.01
N GLN A 46 10.05 -5.32 8.33
CA GLN A 46 9.26 -6.40 7.76
C GLN A 46 7.79 -6.33 8.18
N GLN A 47 7.51 -6.07 9.46
CA GLN A 47 6.15 -5.94 9.98
C GLN A 47 5.41 -4.76 9.32
N ASP A 48 6.05 -3.60 9.28
CA ASP A 48 5.47 -2.36 8.77
C ASP A 48 5.19 -2.44 7.27
N GLY A 49 6.14 -2.95 6.49
CA GLY A 49 5.94 -3.17 5.05
C GLY A 49 4.89 -4.24 4.75
N SER A 50 4.85 -5.33 5.54
CA SER A 50 3.83 -6.37 5.40
C SER A 50 2.43 -5.85 5.74
N TYR A 51 2.30 -5.01 6.76
CA TYR A 51 1.05 -4.36 7.13
C TYR A 51 0.57 -3.42 6.01
N ALA A 52 1.42 -2.50 5.54
CA ALA A 52 1.05 -1.55 4.50
C ALA A 52 0.66 -2.22 3.19
N ILE A 53 1.41 -3.23 2.75
CA ILE A 53 1.09 -3.96 1.52
C ILE A 53 -0.20 -4.79 1.65
N ALA A 54 -0.49 -5.31 2.85
CA ALA A 54 -1.73 -6.02 3.13
C ALA A 54 -2.94 -5.08 3.13
N LEU A 55 -2.81 -3.89 3.73
CA LEU A 55 -3.85 -2.87 3.75
C LEU A 55 -4.19 -2.38 2.33
N ILE A 56 -3.18 -2.07 1.52
CA ILE A 56 -3.38 -1.69 0.12
C ILE A 56 -4.04 -2.82 -0.65
N ALA A 57 -3.53 -4.05 -0.51
CA ALA A 57 -4.07 -5.19 -1.23
C ALA A 57 -5.54 -5.48 -0.87
N HIS A 58 -5.92 -5.32 0.40
CA HIS A 58 -7.30 -5.47 0.84
C HIS A 58 -8.22 -4.46 0.15
N ASN A 59 -7.82 -3.19 0.11
CA ASN A 59 -8.58 -2.15 -0.57
C ASN A 59 -8.69 -2.44 -2.08
N LEU A 60 -7.58 -2.76 -2.75
CA LEU A 60 -7.57 -3.11 -4.17
C LEU A 60 -8.51 -4.28 -4.50
N GLN A 61 -8.65 -5.28 -3.61
CA GLN A 61 -9.59 -6.39 -3.83
C GLN A 61 -11.06 -5.97 -3.80
N GLN A 62 -11.38 -4.85 -3.15
CA GLN A 62 -12.74 -4.30 -3.08
C GLN A 62 -13.08 -3.42 -4.28
N ALA A 63 -12.08 -2.99 -5.07
CA ALA A 63 -12.24 -2.10 -6.22
C ALA A 63 -13.41 -2.51 -7.12
N GLY A 64 -14.35 -1.60 -7.34
CA GLY A 64 -15.50 -1.79 -8.23
C GLY A 64 -16.63 -2.66 -7.66
N PHE A 65 -16.61 -2.99 -6.36
CA PHE A 65 -17.71 -3.74 -5.76
C PHE A 65 -19.01 -2.91 -5.74
N GLY A 66 -20.11 -3.55 -6.13
CA GLY A 66 -21.47 -3.04 -6.09
C GLY A 66 -22.46 -4.19 -6.04
N ASN A 67 -23.64 -3.95 -5.47
CA ASN A 67 -24.71 -4.94 -5.51
C ASN A 67 -25.36 -4.94 -6.89
N LEU A 68 -25.89 -6.10 -7.28
CA LEU A 68 -26.72 -6.22 -8.45
C LEU A 68 -28.05 -5.48 -8.24
N ALA A 69 -28.32 -4.50 -9.08
CA ALA A 69 -29.54 -3.69 -9.06
C ALA A 69 -30.58 -4.13 -10.09
N SER A 70 -30.15 -4.78 -11.17
CA SER A 70 -31.04 -5.41 -12.16
C SER A 70 -30.29 -6.46 -12.96
N ALA A 71 -30.99 -7.55 -13.29
CA ALA A 71 -30.54 -8.58 -14.22
C ALA A 71 -31.37 -8.49 -15.51
N GLY A 72 -30.89 -7.68 -16.47
CA GLY A 72 -31.40 -7.62 -17.85
C GLY A 72 -30.34 -8.06 -18.86
N ASN A 73 -30.37 -7.55 -20.09
CA ASN A 73 -29.34 -7.84 -21.12
C ASN A 73 -27.91 -7.40 -20.72
N MET A 74 -27.78 -6.53 -19.71
CA MET A 74 -26.51 -6.21 -19.03
C MET A 74 -26.76 -6.14 -17.52
N PRO A 75 -25.96 -6.80 -16.69
CA PRO A 75 -26.00 -6.62 -15.24
C PRO A 75 -25.69 -5.16 -14.88
N ILE A 76 -26.62 -4.51 -14.17
CA ILE A 76 -26.45 -3.14 -13.68
C ILE A 76 -26.22 -3.24 -12.17
N THR A 77 -25.17 -2.58 -11.68
CA THR A 77 -24.86 -2.50 -10.26
C THR A 77 -25.33 -1.17 -9.65
N ASP A 78 -25.46 -1.11 -8.33
CA ASP A 78 -25.66 0.13 -7.57
C ASP A 78 -24.35 0.91 -7.30
N PHE A 79 -23.22 0.44 -7.87
CA PHE A 79 -21.94 1.15 -7.90
C PHE A 79 -21.94 2.24 -8.97
N ILE A 80 -22.45 3.41 -8.59
CA ILE A 80 -22.67 4.57 -9.46
C ILE A 80 -22.08 5.83 -8.85
N ASP A 81 -21.88 6.86 -9.67
CA ASP A 81 -21.64 8.22 -9.21
C ASP A 81 -22.98 8.96 -8.95
N PRO A 82 -22.95 10.14 -8.30
CA PRO A 82 -24.18 10.88 -7.95
C PRO A 82 -25.08 11.25 -9.13
N ASP A 83 -24.54 11.30 -10.34
CA ASP A 83 -25.27 11.53 -11.59
C ASP A 83 -25.94 10.26 -12.15
N GLY A 84 -25.68 9.09 -11.56
CA GLY A 84 -26.16 7.79 -12.00
C GLY A 84 -25.29 7.10 -13.03
N ALA A 85 -24.15 7.69 -13.41
CA ALA A 85 -23.18 7.05 -14.28
C ALA A 85 -22.43 5.92 -13.53
N PRO A 86 -21.93 4.89 -14.23
CA PRO A 86 -21.10 3.86 -13.62
C PRO A 86 -19.84 4.45 -13.00
N ALA A 87 -19.62 4.20 -11.70
CA ALA A 87 -18.44 4.69 -11.00
C ALA A 87 -17.16 3.95 -11.44
N HIS A 88 -16.01 4.58 -11.26
CA HIS A 88 -14.70 3.95 -11.49
C HIS A 88 -14.22 3.21 -10.25
N GLY A 89 -14.06 1.89 -10.34
CA GLY A 89 -13.57 1.06 -9.21
C GLY A 89 -12.10 1.26 -8.89
N LEU A 90 -11.29 1.59 -9.90
CA LEU A 90 -9.86 1.82 -9.78
C LEU A 90 -9.44 2.93 -10.76
N ARG A 91 -8.56 3.82 -10.29
CA ARG A 91 -7.83 4.78 -11.12
C ARG A 91 -6.43 4.94 -10.57
N GLY A 92 -5.43 4.99 -11.44
CA GLY A 92 -4.04 5.19 -11.07
C GLY A 92 -3.41 6.42 -11.70
N CYS A 93 -2.34 6.92 -11.08
CA CYS A 93 -1.45 7.93 -11.63
C CYS A 93 0.00 7.45 -11.53
N LYS A 94 0.76 7.51 -12.62
CA LYS A 94 2.14 7.03 -12.68
C LYS A 94 3.07 7.84 -11.78
N HIS A 95 2.86 9.15 -11.74
CA HIS A 95 3.71 10.09 -11.00
C HIS A 95 3.00 10.74 -9.81
N GLY A 96 1.97 10.08 -9.30
CA GLY A 96 1.24 10.54 -8.13
C GLY A 96 0.17 11.56 -8.46
N PHE A 97 -0.46 12.07 -7.42
CA PHE A 97 -1.46 13.14 -7.52
C PHE A 97 -0.79 14.51 -7.55
N ALA A 98 -1.39 15.46 -8.28
CA ALA A 98 -0.83 16.80 -8.45
C ALA A 98 -0.65 17.56 -7.13
N ARG A 99 -1.65 17.51 -6.24
CA ARG A 99 -1.59 18.18 -4.92
C ARG A 99 -2.45 17.47 -3.87
N PRO A 100 -1.98 16.35 -3.32
CA PRO A 100 -2.81 15.52 -2.43
C PRO A 100 -2.85 16.00 -0.98
N LEU A 101 -2.02 16.97 -0.59
CA LEU A 101 -1.98 17.53 0.76
C LEU A 101 -2.28 19.03 0.77
N GLY A 102 -2.77 19.53 1.92
CA GLY A 102 -3.05 20.95 2.14
C GLY A 102 -4.43 21.41 1.67
N PRO A 103 -4.72 22.72 1.74
CA PRO A 103 -6.00 23.29 1.32
C PRO A 103 -6.18 23.20 -0.20
N GLY A 104 -7.39 22.90 -0.67
CA GLY A 104 -7.72 22.84 -2.10
C GLY A 104 -7.11 21.64 -2.83
N LYS A 105 -7.08 20.46 -2.22
CA LYS A 105 -6.46 19.24 -2.76
C LYS A 105 -6.86 18.96 -4.21
N ASP A 106 -5.90 18.48 -4.99
CA ASP A 106 -6.08 18.05 -6.37
C ASP A 106 -5.55 16.61 -6.56
N PHE A 107 -6.46 15.71 -6.93
CA PHE A 107 -6.19 14.30 -7.19
C PHE A 107 -6.08 13.97 -8.69
N SER A 108 -5.92 14.98 -9.54
CA SER A 108 -5.51 14.81 -10.93
C SER A 108 -4.11 14.17 -10.99
N CYS A 109 -3.79 13.49 -12.09
CA CYS A 109 -2.49 12.85 -12.25
C CYS A 109 -1.41 13.90 -12.56
N SER A 110 -0.35 13.90 -11.74
CA SER A 110 0.83 14.74 -11.96
C SER A 110 1.59 14.32 -13.22
N GLN A 111 2.15 15.30 -13.92
CA GLN A 111 3.11 15.08 -15.02
C GLN A 111 4.57 15.17 -14.54
N SER A 112 4.81 15.74 -13.36
CA SER A 112 6.13 15.82 -12.75
C SER A 112 6.53 14.47 -12.18
N ALA A 113 7.81 14.09 -12.28
CA ALA A 113 8.32 12.85 -11.71
C ALA A 113 7.93 12.69 -10.23
N GLY A 114 7.47 11.49 -9.88
CA GLY A 114 6.94 11.17 -8.57
C GLY A 114 6.64 9.68 -8.48
N MET A 115 6.22 9.26 -7.29
CA MET A 115 5.81 7.88 -7.03
C MET A 115 4.36 7.67 -7.43
N ALA A 116 3.99 6.44 -7.75
CA ALA A 116 2.63 6.13 -8.18
C ALA A 116 1.60 6.43 -7.08
N SER A 117 0.39 6.77 -7.48
CA SER A 117 -0.77 6.88 -6.60
C SER A 117 -1.98 6.21 -7.25
N PHE A 118 -2.99 5.89 -6.45
CA PHE A 118 -4.22 5.30 -6.97
C PHE A 118 -5.41 5.63 -6.07
N GLU A 119 -6.59 5.63 -6.67
CA GLU A 119 -7.88 5.69 -6.02
C GLU A 119 -8.59 4.37 -6.22
N VAL A 120 -9.10 3.80 -5.13
CA VAL A 120 -10.00 2.66 -5.15
C VAL A 120 -11.36 3.12 -4.69
N ALA A 121 -12.40 2.70 -5.40
CA ALA A 121 -13.76 2.95 -5.00
C ALA A 121 -14.60 1.67 -4.98
N TYR A 122 -15.51 1.61 -4.02
CA TYR A 122 -16.44 0.50 -3.84
C TYR A 122 -17.69 0.97 -3.11
N ARG A 123 -18.80 0.26 -3.32
CA ARG A 123 -20.03 0.47 -2.57
C ARG A 123 -19.91 -0.12 -1.17
N SER A 124 -20.25 0.64 -0.13
CA SER A 124 -20.37 0.14 1.25
C SER A 124 -21.78 -0.32 1.58
N ASP A 125 -21.93 -1.16 2.61
CA ASP A 125 -23.23 -1.68 3.05
C ASP A 125 -24.18 -0.56 3.55
N ASP A 126 -25.49 -0.78 3.39
CA ASP A 126 -26.55 0.13 3.86
C ASP A 126 -26.82 -0.02 5.35
N PHE A 127 -26.34 -1.12 5.97
CA PHE A 127 -26.50 -1.33 7.40
C PHE A 127 -25.55 -0.40 8.17
N ILE A 128 -26.02 0.84 8.35
CA ILE A 128 -25.34 1.88 9.10
C ILE A 128 -25.47 1.54 10.58
N ASP A 129 -24.47 0.84 11.10
CA ASP A 129 -24.21 0.85 12.53
C ASP A 129 -23.14 1.92 12.82
N SER A 130 -23.63 3.08 13.25
CA SER A 130 -22.79 4.22 13.63
C SER A 130 -21.80 3.90 14.75
N GLY A 131 -21.99 2.79 15.49
CA GLY A 131 -21.07 2.32 16.53
C GLY A 131 -19.96 1.39 16.04
N SER A 132 -20.16 0.64 14.95
CA SER A 132 -19.20 -0.39 14.49
C SER A 132 -18.33 0.00 13.29
N GLY A 133 -18.62 1.13 12.63
CA GLY A 133 -17.85 1.56 11.46
C GLY A 133 -18.14 0.75 10.19
N ALA A 134 -19.35 0.20 10.07
CA ALA A 134 -19.80 -0.38 8.81
C ALA A 134 -19.79 0.69 7.70
N GLY A 135 -19.14 0.38 6.57
CA GLY A 135 -19.07 1.28 5.42
C GLY A 135 -18.16 2.49 5.57
N VAL A 136 -17.10 2.35 6.36
CA VAL A 136 -16.07 3.37 6.52
C VAL A 136 -15.03 3.36 5.40
N ASP A 137 -14.40 4.52 5.23
CA ASP A 137 -13.22 4.68 4.43
C ASP A 137 -11.96 4.09 5.10
N CYS A 138 -10.81 4.19 4.44
CA CYS A 138 -9.55 3.66 4.96
C CYS A 138 -9.09 4.29 6.28
N ASN A 139 -9.69 5.42 6.69
CA ASN A 139 -9.41 6.08 7.95
C ASN A 139 -10.44 5.71 9.05
N GLY A 140 -11.39 4.83 8.75
CA GLY A 140 -12.48 4.53 9.67
C GLY A 140 -13.56 5.61 9.71
N ALA A 141 -13.58 6.57 8.77
CA ALA A 141 -14.60 7.61 8.72
C ALA A 141 -15.80 7.16 7.88
N LYS A 142 -17.01 7.43 8.38
CA LYS A 142 -18.27 7.13 7.69
C LYS A 142 -18.36 7.94 6.39
N VAL A 143 -18.81 7.28 5.33
CA VAL A 143 -19.11 7.93 4.05
C VAL A 143 -20.61 8.22 3.97
N GLU A 144 -20.96 9.48 3.76
CA GLU A 144 -22.36 9.89 3.64
C GLU A 144 -23.00 9.34 2.36
N PRO A 145 -24.20 8.77 2.44
CA PRO A 145 -24.90 8.26 1.28
C PRO A 145 -25.44 9.41 0.42
N PHE A 146 -25.58 9.16 -0.88
CA PHE A 146 -26.31 10.05 -1.79
C PHE A 146 -27.54 9.34 -2.36
N ALA A 147 -28.51 10.13 -2.82
CA ALA A 147 -29.73 9.61 -3.41
C ALA A 147 -29.47 9.03 -4.80
N VAL A 148 -29.91 7.80 -5.04
CA VAL A 148 -29.84 7.19 -6.36
C VAL A 148 -30.82 7.90 -7.29
N PRO A 149 -30.40 8.34 -8.50
CA PRO A 149 -31.32 8.97 -9.45
C PRO A 149 -32.53 8.09 -9.76
N LEU A 150 -33.73 8.67 -9.80
CA LEU A 150 -35.00 7.93 -10.02
C LEU A 150 -35.05 7.16 -11.35
N ALA A 151 -34.25 7.59 -12.34
CA ALA A 151 -34.13 6.90 -13.62
C ALA A 151 -33.29 5.61 -13.53
N HIS A 152 -32.43 5.47 -12.51
CA HIS A 152 -31.56 4.31 -12.36
C HIS A 152 -32.33 3.12 -11.74
N PRO A 153 -32.16 1.88 -12.24
CA PRO A 153 -32.88 0.71 -11.72
C PRO A 153 -32.69 0.47 -10.22
N ALA A 154 -31.52 0.83 -9.68
CA ALA A 154 -31.23 0.69 -8.25
C ALA A 154 -32.16 1.53 -7.37
N SER A 155 -32.75 2.63 -7.87
CA SER A 155 -33.60 3.53 -7.06
C SER A 155 -34.79 2.83 -6.39
N ARG A 156 -35.31 1.77 -7.02
CA ARG A 156 -36.45 0.98 -6.49
C ARG A 156 -36.03 -0.01 -5.39
N LEU A 157 -34.79 -0.46 -5.42
CA LEU A 157 -34.25 -1.43 -4.47
C LEU A 157 -33.54 -0.74 -3.30
N ARG A 158 -32.84 0.36 -3.62
CA ARG A 158 -31.97 1.14 -2.74
C ARG A 158 -32.08 2.62 -3.13
N PRO A 159 -32.86 3.42 -2.39
CA PRO A 159 -33.03 4.85 -2.71
C PRO A 159 -31.76 5.67 -2.43
N SER A 160 -30.82 5.14 -1.66
CA SER A 160 -29.55 5.78 -1.33
C SER A 160 -28.41 4.77 -1.29
N VAL A 161 -27.21 5.18 -1.70
CA VAL A 161 -25.99 4.36 -1.66
C VAL A 161 -24.81 5.17 -1.13
N SER A 162 -23.87 4.49 -0.49
CA SER A 162 -22.58 5.06 -0.09
C SER A 162 -21.46 4.48 -0.93
N ILE A 163 -20.69 5.35 -1.58
CA ILE A 163 -19.51 4.97 -2.37
C ILE A 163 -18.26 5.44 -1.64
N VAL A 164 -17.53 4.48 -1.09
CA VAL A 164 -16.25 4.73 -0.44
C VAL A 164 -15.20 4.95 -1.51
N ARG A 165 -14.38 5.99 -1.36
CA ARG A 165 -13.24 6.31 -2.22
C ARG A 165 -11.99 6.48 -1.35
N ASN A 166 -11.07 5.52 -1.47
CA ASN A 166 -9.80 5.51 -0.75
C ASN A 166 -8.67 5.85 -1.72
N ARG A 167 -7.96 6.94 -1.44
CA ARG A 167 -6.84 7.45 -2.24
C ARG A 167 -5.54 7.17 -1.51
N PHE A 168 -4.69 6.37 -2.14
CA PHE A 168 -3.36 6.04 -1.62
C PHE A 168 -2.31 6.77 -2.43
N PHE A 169 -1.38 7.43 -1.74
CA PHE A 169 -0.31 8.21 -2.37
C PHE A 169 0.86 8.37 -1.42
N VAL A 170 2.05 8.61 -1.97
CA VAL A 170 3.22 8.99 -1.19
C VAL A 170 3.40 10.50 -1.27
N ALA A 171 3.63 11.15 -0.13
CA ALA A 171 3.92 12.57 -0.06
C ALA A 171 4.83 12.89 1.13
N THR A 172 5.50 14.04 1.06
CA THR A 172 6.21 14.64 2.20
C THR A 172 5.35 15.76 2.77
N ARG A 173 5.03 15.69 4.07
CA ARG A 173 4.34 16.77 4.77
C ARG A 173 5.27 17.97 4.95
N SER A 174 4.72 19.19 4.94
CA SER A 174 5.50 20.40 5.27
C SER A 174 6.22 20.24 6.61
N GLY A 175 7.53 20.50 6.63
CA GLY A 175 8.40 20.34 7.80
C GLY A 175 8.86 18.90 8.07
N ALA A 176 8.40 17.90 7.32
CA ALA A 176 8.94 16.54 7.36
C ALA A 176 10.13 16.40 6.41
N VAL A 177 11.05 15.47 6.75
CA VAL A 177 12.25 15.16 5.96
C VAL A 177 12.08 13.85 5.18
N VAL A 178 11.07 13.05 5.56
CA VAL A 178 10.81 11.74 4.98
C VAL A 178 9.44 11.70 4.31
N ASN A 179 9.34 10.90 3.26
CA ASN A 179 8.08 10.58 2.60
C ASN A 179 7.27 9.60 3.44
N ALA A 180 5.96 9.75 3.42
CA ALA A 180 5.03 8.78 3.99
C ALA A 180 3.99 8.35 2.96
N LEU A 181 3.59 7.08 3.03
CA LEU A 181 2.38 6.56 2.41
C LEU A 181 1.18 7.09 3.20
N TYR A 182 0.28 7.76 2.50
CA TYR A 182 -0.98 8.25 3.03
C TYR A 182 -2.14 7.42 2.52
N CYS A 183 -3.21 7.36 3.32
CA CYS A 183 -4.54 7.15 2.80
C CYS A 183 -5.44 8.35 3.08
N GLU A 184 -6.21 8.75 2.08
CA GLU A 184 -7.29 9.69 2.22
C GLU A 184 -8.59 9.03 1.77
N GLY A 185 -9.51 8.91 2.71
CA GLY A 185 -10.88 8.50 2.44
C GLY A 185 -11.83 9.69 2.26
N ASN A 186 -12.93 9.47 1.54
CA ASN A 186 -13.94 10.50 1.29
C ASN A 186 -14.94 10.71 2.44
N GLY A 187 -14.82 9.99 3.57
CA GLY A 187 -15.70 10.18 4.72
C GLY A 187 -15.38 11.46 5.50
N ASN A 188 -14.10 11.73 5.73
CA ASN A 188 -13.62 12.98 6.36
C ASN A 188 -12.68 13.80 5.47
N ASN A 189 -12.34 13.32 4.26
CA ASN A 189 -11.43 13.96 3.32
C ASN A 189 -10.09 14.37 3.96
N SER A 190 -9.59 13.59 4.92
CA SER A 190 -8.36 13.85 5.65
C SER A 190 -7.31 12.79 5.33
N ALA A 191 -6.11 13.21 4.93
CA ALA A 191 -5.03 12.29 4.63
C ALA A 191 -4.30 11.85 5.91
N GLN A 192 -4.29 10.55 6.20
CA GLN A 192 -3.61 9.97 7.34
C GLN A 192 -2.36 9.20 6.89
N PRO A 193 -1.19 9.40 7.54
CA PRO A 193 0.00 8.62 7.25
C PRO A 193 -0.16 7.19 7.78
N ILE A 194 0.10 6.21 6.93
CA ILE A 194 0.08 4.77 7.26
C ILE A 194 1.48 4.27 7.57
N LEU A 195 2.45 4.69 6.75
CA LEU A 195 3.83 4.21 6.80
C LEU A 195 4.78 5.34 6.40
N THR A 196 5.79 5.59 7.23
CA THR A 196 6.88 6.54 6.92
C THR A 196 8.02 5.86 6.18
N ASN A 197 9.02 6.64 5.75
CA ASN A 197 10.26 6.13 5.13
C ASN A 197 10.03 5.38 3.82
N VAL A 198 9.06 5.83 3.04
CA VAL A 198 8.76 5.27 1.73
C VAL A 198 9.69 5.88 0.69
N GLU A 199 10.55 5.07 0.07
CA GLU A 199 11.47 5.52 -0.98
C GLU A 199 10.85 5.37 -2.37
N GLN A 200 10.04 4.33 -2.59
CA GLN A 200 9.40 4.09 -3.87
C GLN A 200 8.04 3.39 -3.70
N LEU A 201 7.06 3.84 -4.48
CA LEU A 201 5.78 3.17 -4.68
C LEU A 201 5.52 3.08 -6.19
N GLN A 202 5.36 1.87 -6.70
CA GLN A 202 5.11 1.59 -8.11
C GLN A 202 3.93 0.64 -8.26
N LEU A 203 3.10 0.91 -9.27
CA LEU A 203 1.97 0.07 -9.64
C LEU A 203 2.01 -0.23 -11.13
N ILE A 204 1.92 -1.53 -11.46
CA ILE A 204 1.78 -2.02 -12.81
C ILE A 204 0.44 -2.75 -12.92
N TYR A 205 -0.34 -2.43 -13.94
CA TYR A 205 -1.71 -2.87 -14.14
C TYR A 205 -1.75 -3.98 -15.20
N GLY A 206 -2.22 -5.16 -14.80
CA GLY A 206 -2.53 -6.26 -15.72
C GLY A 206 -3.86 -6.00 -16.40
N VAL A 207 -3.81 -5.75 -17.70
CA VAL A 207 -4.98 -5.38 -18.52
C VAL A 207 -5.38 -6.56 -19.41
N ALA A 208 -6.65 -6.95 -19.36
CA ALA A 208 -7.23 -7.96 -20.23
C ALA A 208 -7.52 -7.40 -21.64
N ALA A 209 -7.51 -8.27 -22.65
CA ALA A 209 -8.17 -7.93 -23.90
C ALA A 209 -9.69 -7.87 -23.70
N THR A 210 -10.40 -7.28 -24.64
CA THR A 210 -11.87 -7.19 -24.57
C THR A 210 -12.47 -8.60 -24.60
N GLY A 211 -13.20 -8.97 -23.54
CA GLY A 211 -13.83 -10.30 -23.42
C GLY A 211 -12.96 -11.37 -22.75
N ASP A 212 -11.70 -11.06 -22.42
CA ASP A 212 -10.80 -11.97 -21.70
C ASP A 212 -10.83 -11.70 -20.19
N PHE A 213 -10.44 -12.72 -19.41
CA PHE A 213 -10.32 -12.67 -17.94
C PHE A 213 -8.89 -12.91 -17.45
N THR A 214 -7.91 -12.86 -18.36
CA THR A 214 -6.49 -13.03 -18.07
C THR A 214 -5.69 -11.83 -18.56
N PRO A 215 -4.68 -11.35 -17.80
CA PRO A 215 -3.91 -10.19 -18.22
C PRO A 215 -3.14 -10.53 -19.50
N THR A 216 -3.32 -9.73 -20.55
CA THR A 216 -2.58 -9.89 -21.82
C THR A 216 -1.38 -8.95 -21.88
N ARG A 217 -1.43 -7.85 -21.12
CA ARG A 217 -0.39 -6.83 -21.06
C ARG A 217 -0.29 -6.23 -19.66
N PHE A 218 0.91 -5.80 -19.31
CA PHE A 218 1.21 -5.12 -18.06
C PHE A 218 1.62 -3.69 -18.38
N LEU A 219 0.82 -2.73 -17.90
CA LEU A 219 0.93 -1.32 -18.25
C LEU A 219 1.05 -0.46 -17.00
N ASP A 220 1.79 0.64 -17.06
CA ASP A 220 1.68 1.69 -16.05
C ASP A 220 0.39 2.51 -16.22
N ALA A 221 0.07 3.36 -15.23
CA ALA A 221 -1.18 4.14 -15.26
C ALA A 221 -1.29 5.08 -16.48
N SER A 222 -0.18 5.66 -16.95
CA SER A 222 -0.20 6.56 -18.11
C SER A 222 -0.51 5.79 -19.40
N GLN A 223 0.01 4.57 -19.51
CA GLN A 223 -0.26 3.67 -20.62
C GLN A 223 -1.70 3.13 -20.60
N VAL A 224 -2.28 2.89 -19.41
CA VAL A 224 -3.72 2.55 -19.28
C VAL A 224 -4.58 3.72 -19.73
N ALA A 225 -4.23 4.95 -19.31
CA ALA A 225 -4.97 6.14 -19.71
C ALA A 225 -4.90 6.40 -21.23
N ALA A 226 -3.79 6.04 -21.88
CA ALA A 226 -3.57 6.22 -23.31
C ALA A 226 -4.27 5.16 -24.20
N LEU A 227 -5.00 4.21 -23.62
CA LEU A 227 -5.65 3.15 -24.40
C LEU A 227 -6.81 3.64 -25.27
N SER A 228 -7.57 4.61 -24.77
CA SER A 228 -8.68 5.28 -25.47
C SER A 228 -9.12 6.52 -24.67
N ASP A 229 -9.95 7.38 -25.27
CA ASP A 229 -10.55 8.52 -24.56
C ASP A 229 -11.56 8.08 -23.48
N ASP A 230 -12.13 6.87 -23.62
CA ASP A 230 -13.02 6.28 -22.62
C ASP A 230 -12.21 5.69 -21.45
N GLN A 231 -11.93 6.54 -20.47
CA GLN A 231 -11.23 6.13 -19.25
C GLN A 231 -12.00 5.06 -18.48
N HIS A 232 -13.34 5.06 -18.53
CA HIS A 232 -14.12 4.05 -17.82
C HIS A 232 -13.87 2.65 -18.42
N ALA A 233 -13.94 2.54 -19.74
CA ALA A 233 -13.62 1.30 -20.45
C ALA A 233 -12.16 0.86 -20.21
N ASN A 234 -11.21 1.80 -20.20
CA ASN A 234 -9.79 1.48 -19.97
C ASN A 234 -9.57 0.84 -18.60
N TRP A 235 -10.04 1.47 -17.53
CA TRP A 235 -9.84 1.00 -16.16
C TRP A 235 -10.67 -0.25 -15.83
N LYS A 236 -11.82 -0.43 -16.48
CA LYS A 236 -12.62 -1.67 -16.36
C LYS A 236 -11.88 -2.92 -16.86
N ARG A 237 -10.95 -2.77 -17.81
CA ARG A 237 -10.13 -3.88 -18.35
C ARG A 237 -8.97 -4.28 -17.44
N VAL A 238 -8.67 -3.49 -16.40
CA VAL A 238 -7.65 -3.85 -15.42
C VAL A 238 -8.21 -4.96 -14.53
N ILE A 239 -7.51 -6.09 -14.43
CA ILE A 239 -7.95 -7.26 -13.64
C ILE A 239 -6.92 -7.69 -12.61
N SER A 240 -5.69 -7.18 -12.68
CA SER A 240 -4.68 -7.36 -11.64
C SER A 240 -3.80 -6.12 -11.51
N VAL A 241 -3.18 -5.98 -10.33
CA VAL A 241 -2.26 -4.90 -9.99
C VAL A 241 -1.04 -5.53 -9.34
N GLN A 242 0.13 -5.35 -9.93
CA GLN A 242 1.41 -5.64 -9.29
C GLN A 242 1.89 -4.37 -8.58
N LEU A 243 1.93 -4.45 -7.25
CA LEU A 243 2.37 -3.41 -6.35
C LEU A 243 3.83 -3.67 -5.96
N CYS A 244 4.66 -2.64 -6.03
CA CYS A 244 5.98 -2.63 -5.42
C CYS A 244 6.10 -1.46 -4.45
N LEU A 245 6.49 -1.77 -3.21
CA LEU A 245 6.71 -0.82 -2.14
C LEU A 245 8.13 -0.99 -1.61
N GLN A 246 8.93 0.06 -1.71
CA GLN A 246 10.27 0.14 -1.13
C GLN A 246 10.27 1.06 0.07
N ILE A 247 10.79 0.55 1.18
CA ILE A 247 10.94 1.30 2.44
C ILE A 247 12.34 1.16 3.01
N HIS A 248 12.72 2.13 3.83
CA HIS A 248 13.97 2.11 4.59
C HIS A 248 13.74 2.16 6.10
N GLY A 249 14.67 1.59 6.87
CA GLY A 249 14.67 1.64 8.33
C GLY A 249 15.01 3.03 8.87
N ASP A 250 14.60 3.27 10.11
CA ASP A 250 14.87 4.51 10.86
C ASP A 250 16.28 4.53 11.44
N GLN A 251 16.91 3.36 11.58
CA GLN A 251 18.18 3.22 12.27
C GLN A 251 19.32 2.76 11.34
N MET A 252 20.48 3.40 11.51
CA MET A 252 21.74 3.01 10.84
C MET A 252 22.39 1.82 11.56
N VAL A 253 21.77 0.65 11.46
CA VAL A 253 22.20 -0.57 12.19
C VAL A 253 23.05 -1.53 11.38
N ALA A 254 23.13 -1.36 10.05
CA ALA A 254 23.99 -2.21 9.24
C ALA A 254 25.47 -1.93 9.55
N ALA A 255 26.29 -2.98 9.56
CA ALA A 255 27.73 -2.85 9.77
C ALA A 255 28.41 -2.15 8.58
N GLU A 256 27.97 -2.46 7.37
CA GLU A 256 28.51 -1.99 6.10
C GLU A 256 27.38 -1.57 5.16
N PRO A 257 27.66 -0.81 4.08
CA PRO A 257 26.71 -0.57 3.01
C PRO A 257 26.05 -1.86 2.49
N GLN A 258 24.73 -1.84 2.28
CA GLN A 258 23.97 -3.03 1.92
C GLN A 258 23.55 -3.01 0.45
N HIS A 259 23.68 -4.14 -0.25
CA HIS A 259 23.13 -4.29 -1.59
C HIS A 259 21.66 -4.70 -1.52
N TYR A 260 20.84 -4.13 -2.40
CA TYR A 260 19.44 -4.52 -2.55
C TYR A 260 19.01 -4.37 -4.02
N VAL A 261 17.85 -4.93 -4.37
CA VAL A 261 17.23 -4.74 -5.69
C VAL A 261 16.02 -3.84 -5.49
N ASP A 262 15.95 -2.72 -6.22
CA ASP A 262 14.86 -1.75 -6.14
C ASP A 262 13.59 -2.22 -6.90
N CYS A 263 12.53 -1.41 -6.89
CA CYS A 263 11.28 -1.75 -7.59
C CYS A 263 11.44 -1.84 -9.11
N ASP A 264 12.47 -1.19 -9.67
CA ASP A 264 12.79 -1.27 -11.10
C ASP A 264 13.62 -2.52 -11.45
N GLY A 265 13.88 -3.40 -10.47
CA GLY A 265 14.69 -4.61 -10.66
C GLY A 265 16.19 -4.32 -10.76
N THR A 266 16.62 -3.13 -10.37
CA THR A 266 18.02 -2.69 -10.48
C THR A 266 18.76 -2.92 -9.17
N ALA A 267 19.98 -3.47 -9.25
CA ALA A 267 20.84 -3.61 -8.08
C ALA A 267 21.34 -2.24 -7.62
N ARG A 268 21.18 -1.94 -6.33
CA ARG A 268 21.54 -0.69 -5.67
C ARG A 268 22.40 -0.93 -4.43
N LEU A 269 23.14 0.11 -4.03
CA LEU A 269 23.92 0.13 -2.81
C LEU A 269 23.36 1.18 -1.83
N ALA A 270 22.94 0.72 -0.66
CA ALA A 270 22.56 1.54 0.48
C ALA A 270 23.80 2.02 1.25
N SER A 271 24.29 3.22 0.98
CA SER A 271 25.51 3.76 1.60
C SER A 271 25.32 4.31 3.02
N ASP A 272 24.08 4.50 3.47
CA ASP A 272 23.71 5.12 4.74
C ASP A 272 23.64 4.13 5.92
N ARG A 273 23.87 2.84 5.68
CA ARG A 273 23.75 1.74 6.67
C ARG A 273 22.33 1.56 7.25
N SER A 274 21.33 2.21 6.66
CA SER A 274 19.93 1.93 6.94
C SER A 274 19.48 0.73 6.12
N LEU A 275 18.72 -0.16 6.75
CA LEU A 275 18.17 -1.33 6.05
C LEU A 275 17.14 -0.86 5.02
N ARG A 276 17.10 -1.53 3.86
CA ARG A 276 16.07 -1.32 2.83
C ARG A 276 15.38 -2.63 2.55
N GLN A 277 14.09 -2.55 2.33
CA GLN A 277 13.29 -3.71 2.00
C GLN A 277 12.28 -3.36 0.93
N VAL A 278 12.19 -4.25 -0.06
CA VAL A 278 11.26 -4.15 -1.17
C VAL A 278 10.21 -5.24 -1.04
N PHE A 279 8.95 -4.83 -1.09
CA PHE A 279 7.79 -5.70 -1.00
C PHE A 279 7.06 -5.68 -2.31
N ILE A 280 6.88 -6.86 -2.91
CA ILE A 280 6.15 -7.02 -4.17
C ILE A 280 4.93 -7.88 -3.89
N ARG A 281 3.76 -7.43 -4.36
CA ARG A 281 2.51 -8.20 -4.26
C ARG A 281 1.66 -7.99 -5.50
N THR A 282 1.22 -9.09 -6.09
CA THR A 282 0.21 -9.08 -7.15
C THR A 282 -1.17 -9.27 -6.54
N VAL A 283 -2.10 -8.40 -6.90
CA VAL A 283 -3.47 -8.39 -6.40
C VAL A 283 -4.42 -8.52 -7.58
N THR A 284 -5.29 -9.54 -7.56
CA THR A 284 -6.37 -9.68 -8.55
C THR A 284 -7.58 -8.85 -8.12
N LEU A 285 -8.19 -8.13 -9.07
CA LEU A 285 -9.39 -7.31 -8.85
C LEU A 285 -10.63 -8.16 -9.10
N ARG A 286 -11.24 -8.66 -8.02
CA ARG A 286 -12.32 -9.67 -8.09
C ARG A 286 -13.54 -9.21 -8.88
N ASN A 287 -13.90 -7.94 -8.75
CA ASN A 287 -15.08 -7.37 -9.41
C ASN A 287 -14.84 -7.08 -10.91
N HIS A 288 -13.60 -7.23 -11.39
CA HIS A 288 -13.23 -7.08 -12.80
C HIS A 288 -12.87 -8.43 -13.44
N ALA A 289 -12.45 -9.42 -12.64
CA ALA A 289 -11.92 -10.71 -13.10
C ALA A 289 -12.96 -11.83 -13.24
N ALA A 290 -14.23 -11.57 -12.92
CA ALA A 290 -15.31 -12.55 -13.12
C ALA A 290 -16.07 -12.25 -14.42
N PRO A 291 -16.46 -13.27 -15.20
CA PRO A 291 -17.58 -13.10 -16.10
C PRO A 291 -18.74 -12.63 -15.23
N THR A 292 -19.42 -11.56 -15.67
CA THR A 292 -20.79 -11.32 -15.23
C THR A 292 -21.49 -12.68 -15.24
N LEU A 293 -22.12 -13.06 -14.12
CA LEU A 293 -22.92 -14.29 -13.95
C LEU A 293 -24.13 -14.28 -14.91
N ALA A 294 -23.85 -14.17 -16.19
CA ALA A 294 -24.77 -14.18 -17.30
C ALA A 294 -24.65 -15.59 -17.88
N PHE A 295 -25.52 -16.45 -17.37
CA PHE A 295 -26.01 -17.67 -18.01
C PHE A 295 -24.97 -18.75 -18.27
N LEU A 296 -24.89 -19.72 -17.34
CA LEU A 296 -24.83 -21.11 -17.79
C LEU A 296 -26.10 -21.35 -18.63
N PRO A 297 -26.00 -21.78 -19.90
CA PRO A 297 -27.16 -22.16 -20.66
C PRO A 297 -27.85 -23.33 -19.94
N SER A 298 -29.12 -23.16 -19.58
CA SER A 298 -29.96 -24.27 -19.14
C SER A 298 -30.04 -25.28 -20.28
N SER A 299 -29.62 -26.51 -20.01
CA SER A 299 -29.89 -27.67 -20.87
C SER A 299 -31.35 -28.07 -20.75
#